data_AF-A0A357A3J4-F1
#
_entry.id   AF-A0A357A3J4-F1
#
_cell.length_a   1.000
_cell.length_b   1.000
_cell.length_c   1.000
_cell.angle_alpha   90.00
_cell.angle_beta   90.00
_cell.angle_gamma   90.00
#
_symmetry.space_group_name_H-M   'P 1'
#
loop_
_entity.id
_entity.type
_entity.pdbx_description
1 polymer ?
#
loop_
_entity_poly.entity_id
_entity_poly.type
_entity_poly.pdbx_seq_one_letter_code
_entity_poly.pdbx_strand_id
1 'polypeptide(L)'
;MSSMVLTIVLLSYNTREATRVALDQLIQCTDIPFRLIVLDNGSTDGSVEELKSWTSGHPDHIRLIVSPDNLGFAQGVQRALEERVPDSFIALVNSDVVVGPHWASRLMAHFTD
;
A
#
# COMPACT_ATOMS: atom_id res chain seq x y z
N MET A 1 -21.69 -1.59 -4.19
CA MET A 1 -20.36 -1.31 -3.60
C MET A 1 -19.95 0.05 -4.13
N SER A 2 -19.65 1.03 -3.27
CA SER A 2 -19.03 2.27 -3.74
C SER A 2 -17.75 1.93 -4.48
N SER A 3 -17.53 2.51 -5.65
CA SER A 3 -16.28 2.35 -6.39
C SER A 3 -15.15 2.86 -5.51
N MET A 4 -14.09 2.06 -5.35
CA MET A 4 -12.85 2.54 -4.76
C MET A 4 -12.32 3.70 -5.62
N VAL A 5 -11.81 4.75 -4.97
CA VAL A 5 -11.40 5.99 -5.66
C VAL A 5 -9.88 6.13 -5.67
N LEU A 6 -9.20 5.55 -4.67
CA LEU A 6 -7.76 5.61 -4.48
C LEU A 6 -7.16 4.20 -4.37
N THR A 7 -6.12 3.92 -5.15
CA THR A 7 -5.20 2.81 -4.86
C THR A 7 -3.92 3.33 -4.22
N ILE A 8 -3.58 2.82 -3.04
CA ILE A 8 -2.33 3.06 -2.35
C ILE A 8 -1.39 1.90 -2.67
N VAL A 9 -0.21 2.20 -3.19
CA VAL A 9 0.85 1.21 -3.44
C VAL A 9 1.98 1.47 -2.47
N LEU A 10 2.21 0.52 -1.57
CA LEU A 10 3.34 0.54 -0.64
C LEU A 10 4.34 -0.54 -1.07
N LEU A 11 5.59 -0.14 -1.27
CA LEU A 11 6.68 -1.06 -1.57
C LEU A 11 7.60 -1.18 -0.34
N SER A 12 7.85 -2.42 0.09
CA SER A 12 8.65 -2.76 1.27
C SER A 12 9.86 -3.60 0.87
N TYR A 13 11.02 -3.31 1.47
CA TYR A 13 12.23 -4.13 1.35
C TYR A 13 13.01 -4.07 2.66
N ASN A 14 13.15 -5.20 3.36
CA ASN A 14 13.90 -5.32 4.61
C ASN A 14 13.58 -4.21 5.66
N THR A 15 12.30 -3.88 5.81
CA THR A 15 11.81 -2.77 6.63
C THR A 15 10.67 -3.18 7.56
N ARG A 16 10.65 -4.45 8.01
CA ARG A 16 9.54 -5.09 8.75
C ARG A 16 8.80 -4.18 9.74
N GLU A 17 9.51 -3.58 10.68
CA GLU A 17 8.90 -2.76 11.75
C GLU A 17 8.35 -1.43 11.22
N ALA A 18 9.10 -0.74 10.35
CA ALA A 18 8.64 0.50 9.73
C ALA A 18 7.40 0.26 8.86
N THR A 19 7.43 -0.79 8.05
CA THR A 19 6.30 -1.19 7.20
C THR A 19 5.06 -1.47 8.05
N ARG A 20 5.21 -2.17 9.18
CA ARG A 20 4.09 -2.45 10.09
C ARG A 20 3.42 -1.17 10.59
N VAL A 21 4.22 -0.18 11.00
CA VAL A 21 3.75 1.12 11.48
C VAL A 21 3.06 1.91 10.36
N ALA A 22 3.67 1.96 9.18
CA ALA A 22 3.12 2.65 8.02
C ALA A 22 1.75 2.07 7.62
N LEU A 23 1.63 0.74 7.61
CA LEU A 23 0.37 0.05 7.30
C LEU A 23 -0.73 0.39 8.31
N ASP A 24 -0.44 0.38 9.61
CA ASP A 24 -1.42 0.78 10.63
C ASP A 24 -1.88 2.23 10.45
N GLN A 25 -0.94 3.14 10.17
CA GLN A 25 -1.27 4.55 9.95
C GLN A 25 -2.13 4.75 8.69
N LEU A 26 -1.82 4.04 7.60
CA LEU A 26 -2.61 4.10 6.37
C LEU A 26 -4.05 3.60 6.59
N ILE A 27 -4.22 2.51 7.35
CA ILE A 27 -5.55 1.98 7.68
C ILE A 27 -6.32 2.95 8.58
N GLN A 28 -5.67 3.49 9.60
CA GLN A 28 -6.32 4.34 10.59
C GLN A 28 -6.67 5.73 10.02
N CYS A 29 -5.84 6.28 9.12
CA CYS A 29 -5.93 7.68 8.72
C CYS A 29 -6.52 7.93 7.34
N THR A 30 -6.78 6.89 6.54
CA THR A 30 -7.40 7.03 5.21
C THR A 30 -8.93 7.06 5.34
N ASP A 31 -9.53 8.17 4.94
CA ASP A 31 -10.92 8.53 5.22
C ASP A 31 -11.86 8.41 4.01
N ILE A 32 -11.38 7.85 2.91
CA ILE A 32 -12.11 7.67 1.64
C ILE A 32 -12.05 6.20 1.20
N PRO A 33 -12.91 5.73 0.28
CA PRO A 33 -12.82 4.38 -0.26
C PRO A 33 -11.48 4.14 -0.98
N PHE A 34 -10.71 3.15 -0.51
CA PHE A 34 -9.39 2.85 -1.06
C PHE A 34 -9.11 1.35 -1.20
N ARG A 35 -8.14 1.04 -2.06
CA ARG A 35 -7.44 -0.24 -2.15
C ARG A 35 -6.01 -0.04 -1.66
N LEU A 36 -5.46 -1.03 -0.97
CA LEU A 36 -4.06 -1.06 -0.58
C LEU A 36 -3.37 -2.27 -1.22
N ILE A 37 -2.32 -1.99 -1.99
CA ILE A 37 -1.44 -3.01 -2.54
C ILE A 37 -0.09 -2.86 -1.84
N VAL A 38 0.32 -3.90 -1.13
CA VAL A 38 1.62 -4.00 -0.49
C VAL A 38 2.48 -4.94 -1.31
N LEU A 39 3.62 -4.46 -1.79
CA LEU A 39 4.61 -5.31 -2.44
C LEU A 39 5.82 -5.48 -1.54
N ASP A 40 6.07 -6.71 -1.10
CA ASP A 40 7.37 -7.10 -0.56
C ASP A 40 8.34 -7.36 -1.72
N ASN A 41 9.48 -6.69 -1.70
CA ASN A 41 10.43 -6.66 -2.81
C ASN A 41 11.60 -7.63 -2.57
N GLY A 42 11.31 -8.87 -2.19
CA GLY A 42 12.32 -9.91 -1.95
C GLY A 42 13.02 -9.73 -0.60
N SER A 43 12.29 -9.41 0.46
CA SER A 43 12.85 -9.25 1.80
C SER A 43 13.33 -10.58 2.40
N THR A 44 14.35 -10.51 3.26
CA THR A 44 14.97 -11.67 3.93
C THR A 44 15.06 -11.53 5.45
N ASP A 45 14.45 -10.47 6.00
CA ASP A 45 14.46 -10.10 7.43
C ASP A 45 13.22 -10.57 8.21
N GLY A 46 12.39 -11.42 7.60
CA GLY A 46 11.09 -11.84 8.14
C GLY A 46 9.93 -10.89 7.81
N SER A 47 10.13 -9.88 6.96
CA SER A 47 9.04 -9.00 6.50
C SER A 47 7.91 -9.77 5.82
N VAL A 48 8.22 -10.81 5.05
CA VAL A 48 7.21 -11.60 4.33
C VAL A 48 6.23 -12.27 5.28
N GLU A 49 6.73 -12.90 6.34
CA GLU A 49 5.91 -13.57 7.35
C GLU A 49 5.03 -12.57 8.11
N GLU A 50 5.61 -11.43 8.49
CA GLU A 50 4.88 -10.34 9.15
C GLU A 50 3.76 -9.80 8.25
N LEU A 51 4.06 -9.53 6.97
CA LEU A 51 3.10 -9.01 6.01
C LEU A 51 1.97 -10.01 5.71
N LYS A 52 2.29 -11.30 5.60
CA LYS A 52 1.28 -12.36 5.45
C LYS A 52 0.36 -12.43 6.67
N SER A 53 0.93 -12.40 7.87
CA SER A 53 0.18 -12.37 9.12
C SER A 53 -0.74 -11.15 9.17
N TRP A 54 -0.20 -9.96 8.90
CA TRP A 54 -0.93 -8.71 8.92
C TRP A 54 -2.09 -8.69 7.91
N THR A 55 -1.83 -9.08 6.66
CA THR A 55 -2.86 -9.05 5.61
C THR A 55 -3.95 -10.09 5.78
N SER A 56 -3.69 -11.21 6.46
CA SER A 56 -4.69 -12.27 6.70
C SER A 56 -5.91 -11.80 7.52
N GLY A 57 -5.75 -10.75 8.34
CA GLY A 57 -6.83 -10.17 9.13
C GLY A 57 -7.67 -9.11 8.39
N HIS A 58 -7.34 -8.79 7.14
CA HIS A 58 -7.91 -7.66 6.43
C HIS A 58 -8.79 -8.05 5.23
N PRO A 59 -9.72 -7.18 4.80
CA PRO A 59 -10.62 -7.47 3.69
C PRO A 59 -9.92 -7.50 2.32
N ASP A 60 -10.63 -8.01 1.32
CA ASP A 60 -10.12 -8.22 -0.05
C ASP A 60 -9.56 -6.98 -0.78
N HIS A 61 -9.86 -5.77 -0.32
CA HIS A 61 -9.29 -4.55 -0.89
C HIS A 61 -7.84 -4.29 -0.42
N ILE A 62 -7.30 -5.15 0.45
CA ILE A 62 -5.90 -5.17 0.86
C ILE A 62 -5.23 -6.40 0.26
N ARG A 63 -4.17 -6.18 -0.53
CA ARG A 63 -3.47 -7.24 -1.25
C ARG A 63 -1.99 -7.19 -0.95
N LEU A 64 -1.41 -8.35 -0.67
CA LEU A 64 0.03 -8.57 -0.58
C LEU A 64 0.53 -9.25 -1.85
N ILE A 65 1.60 -8.70 -2.42
CA ILE A 65 2.39 -9.32 -3.47
C ILE A 65 3.78 -9.56 -2.90
N VAL A 66 4.30 -10.77 -3.04
CA VAL A 66 5.66 -11.10 -2.63
C VAL A 66 6.49 -11.34 -3.89
N SER A 67 7.47 -10.48 -4.12
CA SER A 67 8.47 -10.68 -5.16
C SER A 67 9.55 -11.63 -4.67
N PRO A 68 10.03 -12.58 -5.49
CA PRO A 68 11.16 -13.44 -5.12
C PRO A 68 12.49 -12.66 -5.05
N ASP A 69 12.59 -11.55 -5.79
CA ASP A 69 13.80 -10.75 -5.92
C ASP A 69 13.51 -9.26 -5.67
N ASN A 70 14.55 -8.50 -5.36
CA ASN A 70 14.46 -7.04 -5.29
C ASN A 70 14.49 -6.44 -6.71
N LEU A 71 13.32 -6.02 -7.18
CA LEU A 71 13.12 -5.43 -8.51
C LEU A 71 13.51 -3.94 -8.58
N GLY A 72 13.90 -3.34 -7.45
CA GLY A 72 13.97 -1.89 -7.29
C GLY A 72 12.59 -1.23 -7.30
N PHE A 73 12.55 0.09 -7.06
CA PHE A 73 11.30 0.81 -6.82
C PHE A 73 10.39 0.86 -8.05
N ALA A 74 10.91 1.30 -9.20
CA ALA A 74 10.08 1.52 -10.40
C ALA A 74 9.45 0.22 -10.93
N GLN A 75 10.24 -0.86 -11.03
CA GLN A 75 9.72 -2.15 -11.49
C GLN A 75 8.83 -2.81 -10.45
N GLY A 76 9.11 -2.64 -9.15
CA GLY A 76 8.21 -3.12 -8.10
C GLY A 76 6.86 -2.39 -8.13
N VAL A 77 6.85 -1.06 -8.32
CA VAL A 77 5.59 -0.33 -8.54
C VAL A 77 4.87 -0.83 -9.79
N GLN A 78 5.57 -1.00 -10.91
CA GLN A 78 4.98 -1.56 -12.12
C GLN A 78 4.36 -2.94 -11.87
N ARG A 79 5.06 -3.84 -11.18
CA ARG A 79 4.57 -5.17 -10.80
C ARG A 79 3.31 -5.09 -9.93
N ALA A 80 3.26 -4.15 -8.99
CA ALA A 80 2.08 -3.93 -8.16
C ALA A 80 0.87 -3.43 -8.97
N LEU A 81 1.11 -2.61 -9.99
CA LEU A 81 0.08 -2.05 -10.87
C LEU A 81 -0.38 -3.00 -11.98
N GLU A 82 0.24 -4.16 -12.15
CA GLU A 82 -0.31 -5.25 -12.98
C GLU A 82 -1.60 -5.82 -12.37
N GLU A 83 -1.81 -5.64 -11.06
CA GLU A 83 -3.11 -5.86 -10.45
C GLU A 83 -4.15 -4.95 -11.11
N ARG A 84 -5.37 -5.45 -11.29
CA ARG A 84 -6.42 -4.64 -11.89
C ARG A 84 -6.83 -3.52 -10.95
N VAL A 85 -6.34 -2.32 -11.22
CA VAL A 85 -6.62 -1.06 -10.50
C VAL A 85 -7.57 -0.20 -11.35
N PRO A 86 -8.91 -0.31 -11.17
CA PRO A 86 -9.88 0.53 -11.88
C PRO A 86 -10.04 1.93 -11.26
N ASP A 87 -9.29 2.22 -10.21
CA ASP A 87 -9.39 3.42 -9.38
C ASP A 87 -8.93 4.69 -10.13
N SER A 88 -9.49 5.84 -9.75
CA SER A 88 -9.19 7.12 -10.40
C SER A 88 -7.81 7.69 -10.02
N PHE A 89 -7.31 7.35 -8.83
CA PHE A 89 -6.05 7.88 -8.31
C PHE A 89 -5.14 6.75 -7.82
N ILE A 90 -3.83 6.95 -7.97
CA ILE A 90 -2.78 6.09 -7.41
C ILE A 90 -1.87 6.93 -6.53
N ALA A 91 -1.71 6.53 -5.27
CA ALA A 91 -0.72 7.09 -4.35
C ALA A 91 0.40 6.06 -4.16
N LEU A 92 1.62 6.43 -4.57
CA LEU A 92 2.82 5.66 -4.29
C LEU A 92 3.39 6.13 -2.95
N VAL A 93 3.54 5.21 -1.99
CA VAL A 93 4.02 5.53 -0.66
C VAL A 93 5.20 4.63 -0.27
N ASN A 94 6.15 5.19 0.48
CA ASN A 94 7.26 4.43 1.02
C ASN A 94 6.83 3.63 2.26
N SER A 95 7.59 2.58 2.60
CA SER A 95 7.32 1.72 3.75
C SER A 95 7.56 2.36 5.11
N ASP A 96 8.10 3.57 5.16
CA ASP A 96 8.37 4.34 6.38
C ASP A 96 7.45 5.57 6.53
N VAL A 97 6.40 5.66 5.71
CA VAL A 97 5.49 6.81 5.75
C VAL A 97 4.67 6.84 7.04
N VAL A 98 4.51 8.04 7.61
CA VAL A 98 3.56 8.31 8.69
C VAL A 98 2.60 9.38 8.18
N VAL A 99 1.33 9.00 7.99
CA VAL A 99 0.26 9.89 7.55
C VAL A 99 -0.59 10.33 8.72
N GLY A 100 -1.11 11.56 8.66
CA GLY A 100 -2.09 12.06 9.62
C GLY A 100 -3.53 11.82 9.16
N PRO A 101 -4.53 12.01 10.05
CA PRO A 101 -5.94 11.86 9.71
C PRO A 101 -6.35 12.69 8.49
N HIS A 102 -7.20 12.12 7.64
CA HIS A 102 -7.76 12.75 6.43
C HIS A 102 -6.71 13.16 5.39
N TRP A 103 -5.55 12.48 5.35
CA TRP A 103 -4.50 12.81 4.38
C TRP A 103 -4.99 12.64 2.93
N ALA A 104 -5.75 11.58 2.66
CA ALA A 104 -6.16 11.19 1.32
C ALA A 104 -7.22 12.14 0.73
N SER A 105 -8.29 12.44 1.47
CA SER A 105 -9.31 13.40 1.01
C SER A 105 -8.73 14.79 0.79
N ARG A 106 -7.86 15.27 1.70
CA ARG A 106 -7.20 16.58 1.55
C ARG A 106 -6.31 16.64 0.31
N LEU A 107 -5.54 15.58 0.03
CA LEU A 107 -4.69 15.53 -1.16
C LEU A 107 -5.55 15.54 -2.43
N MET A 108 -6.63 14.75 -2.45
CA MET A 108 -7.51 14.64 -3.62
C MET A 108 -8.34 15.89 -3.91
N ALA A 109 -8.63 16.71 -2.91
CA ALA A 109 -9.35 17.97 -3.09
C ALA A 109 -8.67 18.91 -4.10
N HIS A 110 -7.35 18.77 -4.31
CA HIS A 110 -6.60 19.56 -5.29
C HIS A 110 -6.70 19.06 -6.74
N PHE A 111 -7.35 17.92 -6.98
CA PHE A 111 -7.51 17.33 -8.32
C PHE A 111 -8.96 17.38 -8.83
N THR A 112 -9.87 18.00 -8.08
CA THR A 112 -11.31 18.02 -8.37
C THR A 112 -11.85 19.44 -8.69
N ASP A 113 -10.98 20.31 -9.21
CA ASP A 113 -11.35 21.62 -9.77
C ASP A 113 -12.06 21.52 -11.14
#